data_AF-H8MP81-F1
#
_entry.id   AF-H8MP81-F1
#
_cell.length_a   1.000
_cell.length_b   1.000
_cell.length_c   1.000
_cell.angle_alpha   90.00
_cell.angle_beta   90.00
_cell.angle_gamma   90.00
#
_symmetry.space_group_name_H-M   'P 1'
#
loop_
_entity.id
_entity.type
_entity.pdbx_description
1 polymer ?
#
loop_
_entity_poly.entity_id
_entity_poly.type
_entity_poly.pdbx_seq_one_letter_code
_entity_poly.pdbx_strand_id
1 'polypeptide(L)'
;MMTVLGGLLWVLAATPVAKPQGEMDAALKAVKTGDAKTRKDAYATLWKRGMRVSIPRVASEPFALQGPGVLSCPSPLWARLTRRVDDGNGGSTERAVVAFARDRDLLPPAEEVLDLSPDAPAILLRESGWESTRGCDVGGFADPSDKGFERHPAVRKALQACCAGKQDCLGKGWTQDRDCSNQTLDAMNQAREQHRASAANTLTTRLRQCLPAKDKVGPGQDPCALSDSPRCGRYQECLRKVSDDSLARGTGTLDAELALWLEADIGACVARSRQGSACTLIVVDPCQGRVGYRCSDEVIRELQVP
;
A
#
# COMPACT_ATOMS: atom_id res chain seq x y z
N MET A 1 13.04 15.27 78.44
CA MET A 1 11.68 15.66 78.01
C MET A 1 11.59 15.40 76.51
N MET A 2 10.56 14.65 76.10
CA MET A 2 10.22 14.24 74.72
C MET A 2 10.27 15.41 73.72
N THR A 3 10.61 15.20 72.44
CA THR A 3 9.60 14.76 71.45
C THR A 3 10.23 14.19 70.18
N VAL A 4 9.62 13.08 69.76
CA VAL A 4 9.74 12.38 68.48
C VAL A 4 8.77 13.02 67.48
N LEU A 5 9.21 13.27 66.25
CA LEU A 5 8.42 13.39 65.02
C LEU A 5 9.42 13.00 63.90
N GLY A 6 9.33 11.87 63.20
CA GLY A 6 8.13 11.21 62.69
C GLY A 6 7.83 11.77 61.30
N GLY A 7 8.30 11.11 60.24
CA GLY A 7 8.10 11.61 58.88
C GLY A 7 8.63 10.68 57.79
N LEU A 8 7.88 9.60 57.58
CA LEU A 8 7.90 8.63 56.47
C LEU A 8 8.83 8.97 55.28
N LEU A 9 9.93 8.22 55.17
CA LEU A 9 10.54 7.91 53.88
C LEU A 9 9.61 6.93 53.15
N TRP A 10 8.80 7.46 52.24
CA TRP A 10 8.17 6.66 51.19
C TRP A 10 9.29 6.08 50.33
N VAL A 11 9.73 4.87 50.67
CA VAL A 11 10.43 4.00 49.74
C VAL A 11 9.39 3.59 48.71
N LEU A 12 9.21 4.43 47.69
CA LEU A 12 8.69 3.98 46.41
C LEU A 12 9.65 2.91 45.94
N ALA A 13 9.28 1.65 46.19
CA ALA A 13 9.80 0.52 45.46
C ALA A 13 9.47 0.77 43.97
N ALA A 14 10.35 1.49 43.29
CA ALA A 14 10.42 1.50 41.86
C ALA A 14 10.74 0.06 41.46
N THR A 15 9.71 -0.72 41.18
CA THR A 15 9.85 -1.97 40.44
C THR A 15 10.70 -1.65 39.23
N PRO A 16 11.87 -2.29 39.04
CA PRO A 16 12.72 -1.96 37.92
C PRO A 16 11.92 -2.19 36.65
N VAL A 17 11.92 -1.19 35.77
CA VAL A 17 11.36 -1.26 34.41
C VAL A 17 12.23 -2.20 33.58
N ALA A 18 12.17 -3.49 33.89
CA ALA A 18 12.78 -4.55 33.12
C ALA A 18 11.71 -5.15 32.21
N LYS A 19 11.23 -4.43 31.19
CA LYS A 19 10.10 -4.92 30.38
C LYS A 19 10.19 -4.85 28.85
N PRO A 20 10.98 -3.98 28.19
CA PRO A 20 11.08 -4.07 26.73
C PRO A 20 11.79 -5.35 26.27
N GLN A 21 12.93 -5.67 26.90
CA GLN A 21 13.76 -6.80 26.49
C GLN A 21 13.16 -8.15 26.92
N GLY A 22 12.63 -8.25 28.15
CA GLY A 22 12.04 -9.50 28.65
C GLY A 22 10.82 -9.96 27.85
N GLU A 23 9.98 -9.03 27.37
CA GLU A 23 8.87 -9.36 26.48
C GLU A 23 9.34 -9.79 25.09
N MET A 24 10.40 -9.17 24.56
CA MET A 24 11.01 -9.59 23.29
C MET A 24 11.61 -10.99 23.39
N ASP A 25 12.36 -11.29 24.46
CA ASP A 25 12.97 -12.60 24.67
C ASP A 25 11.91 -13.70 24.88
N ALA A 26 10.84 -13.39 25.62
CA ALA A 26 9.71 -14.28 25.79
C ALA A 26 9.00 -14.57 24.46
N ALA A 27 8.79 -13.54 23.63
CA ALA A 27 8.21 -13.70 22.31
C ALA A 27 9.12 -14.51 21.38
N LEU A 28 10.43 -14.26 21.37
CA LEU A 28 11.40 -15.06 20.59
C LEU A 28 11.41 -16.53 21.03
N LYS A 29 11.34 -16.79 22.35
CA LYS A 29 11.21 -18.15 22.88
C LYS A 29 9.89 -18.80 22.44
N ALA A 30 8.80 -18.05 22.48
CA ALA A 30 7.49 -18.50 22.02
C ALA A 30 7.47 -18.83 20.52
N VAL A 31 8.19 -18.08 19.68
CA VAL A 31 8.40 -18.44 18.26
C VAL A 31 9.08 -19.81 18.13
N LYS A 32 10.08 -20.10 18.98
CA LYS A 32 10.85 -21.34 18.91
C LYS A 32 10.04 -22.58 19.32
N THR A 33 9.34 -22.47 20.45
CA THR A 33 8.76 -23.64 21.14
C THR A 33 7.24 -23.65 21.22
N GLY A 34 6.58 -22.53 20.89
CA GLY A 34 5.13 -22.40 21.00
C GLY A 34 4.38 -23.17 19.90
N ASP A 35 3.11 -23.46 20.17
CA ASP A 35 2.17 -23.96 19.17
C ASP A 35 1.83 -22.89 18.11
N ALA A 36 1.09 -23.27 17.06
CA ALA A 36 0.79 -22.37 15.95
C ALA A 36 0.07 -21.07 16.40
N LYS A 37 -0.79 -21.15 17.42
CA LYS A 37 -1.51 -19.98 17.95
C LYS A 37 -0.54 -19.06 18.70
N THR A 38 0.23 -19.63 19.63
CA THR A 38 1.22 -18.93 20.44
C THR A 38 2.29 -18.27 19.58
N ARG A 39 2.75 -18.93 18.50
CA ARG A 39 3.70 -18.34 17.55
C ARG A 39 3.13 -17.13 16.83
N LYS A 40 1.87 -17.17 16.37
CA LYS A 40 1.21 -16.02 15.74
C LYS A 40 1.13 -14.82 16.68
N ASP A 41 0.78 -15.04 17.95
CA ASP A 41 0.74 -13.99 18.97
C ASP A 41 2.14 -13.42 19.25
N ALA A 42 3.16 -14.29 19.25
CA ALA A 42 4.55 -13.88 19.40
C ALA A 42 5.02 -13.03 18.22
N TYR A 43 4.77 -13.44 16.97
CA TYR A 43 5.06 -12.63 15.78
C TYR A 43 4.37 -11.27 15.82
N ALA A 44 3.10 -11.21 16.23
CA ALA A 44 2.39 -9.93 16.38
C ALA A 44 3.06 -9.02 17.43
N THR A 45 3.53 -9.59 18.53
CA THR A 45 4.26 -8.88 19.58
C THR A 45 5.59 -8.35 19.07
N LEU A 46 6.39 -9.18 18.40
CA LEU A 46 7.67 -8.80 17.80
C LEU A 46 7.51 -7.71 16.73
N TRP A 47 6.45 -7.81 15.91
CA TRP A 47 6.12 -6.79 14.92
C TRP A 47 5.84 -5.44 15.57
N LYS A 48 4.97 -5.40 16.61
CA LYS A 48 4.62 -4.17 17.35
C LYS A 48 5.84 -3.53 18.01
N ARG A 49 6.84 -4.33 18.38
CA ARG A 49 8.11 -3.88 18.95
C ARG A 49 9.16 -3.47 17.89
N GLY A 50 8.80 -3.49 16.61
CA GLY A 50 9.67 -3.03 15.54
C GLY A 50 10.68 -4.05 15.02
N MET A 51 10.59 -5.34 15.41
CA MET A 51 11.48 -6.37 14.90
C MET A 51 11.19 -6.67 13.42
N ARG A 52 12.22 -6.65 12.59
CA ARG A 52 12.14 -6.89 11.15
C ARG A 52 13.34 -7.74 10.73
N VAL A 53 13.16 -8.60 9.73
CA VAL A 53 14.29 -9.25 9.06
C VAL A 53 14.92 -8.26 8.10
N SER A 54 16.23 -8.05 8.22
CA SER A 54 16.97 -7.21 7.28
C SER A 54 17.18 -7.97 5.98
N ILE A 55 16.65 -7.43 4.88
CA ILE A 55 16.83 -7.96 3.53
C ILE A 55 17.70 -6.96 2.76
N PRO A 56 18.78 -7.40 2.09
CA PRO A 56 19.60 -6.51 1.29
C PRO A 56 18.76 -5.81 0.21
N ARG A 57 18.94 -4.50 0.02
CA ARG A 57 18.18 -3.72 -0.98
C ARG A 57 18.52 -4.10 -2.41
N VAL A 58 19.72 -4.65 -2.63
CA VAL A 58 20.25 -5.09 -3.92
C VAL A 58 20.89 -6.44 -3.68
N ALA A 59 20.16 -7.53 -3.91
CA ALA A 59 20.71 -8.88 -3.84
C ALA A 59 20.23 -9.68 -5.04
N SER A 60 21.09 -9.81 -6.05
CA SER A 60 20.96 -10.83 -7.10
C SER A 60 21.48 -12.20 -6.63
N GLU A 61 22.39 -12.20 -5.65
CA GLU A 61 22.99 -13.39 -5.06
C GLU A 61 22.17 -13.94 -3.87
N PRO A 62 22.17 -15.25 -3.63
CA PRO A 62 21.69 -15.85 -2.39
C PRO A 62 22.37 -15.24 -1.15
N PHE A 63 21.61 -15.05 -0.08
CA PHE A 63 22.11 -14.60 1.20
C PHE A 63 21.56 -15.44 2.35
N ALA A 64 22.35 -15.56 3.41
CA ALA A 64 22.01 -16.32 4.60
C ALA A 64 21.19 -15.46 5.58
N LEU A 65 20.03 -15.95 5.99
CA LEU A 65 19.20 -15.40 7.04
C LEU A 65 19.45 -16.14 8.35
N GLN A 66 19.72 -15.38 9.39
CA GLN A 66 19.95 -15.87 10.75
C GLN A 66 18.82 -15.47 11.67
N GLY A 67 18.48 -16.36 12.60
CA GLY A 67 17.52 -16.08 13.67
C GLY A 67 18.20 -15.30 14.81
N PRO A 68 17.53 -14.29 15.39
CA PRO A 68 18.11 -13.53 16.50
C PRO A 68 18.10 -14.32 17.81
N GLY A 69 19.14 -14.13 18.63
CA GLY A 69 19.20 -14.63 20.01
C GLY A 69 18.89 -16.12 20.13
N VAL A 70 17.81 -16.46 20.83
CA VAL A 70 17.38 -17.85 21.05
C VAL A 70 16.99 -18.60 19.77
N LEU A 71 16.73 -17.90 18.66
CA LEU A 71 16.41 -18.48 17.36
C LEU A 71 17.66 -18.71 16.48
N SER A 72 18.86 -18.36 16.96
CA SER A 72 20.09 -18.62 16.24
C SER A 72 20.30 -20.12 15.98
N CYS A 73 20.85 -20.44 14.82
CA CYS A 73 21.10 -21.81 14.39
C CYS A 73 22.47 -21.91 13.70
N PRO A 74 23.21 -23.03 13.82
CA PRO A 74 24.44 -23.23 13.07
C PRO A 74 24.23 -23.14 11.55
N SER A 75 23.07 -23.61 11.09
CA SER A 75 22.67 -23.57 9.68
C SER A 75 21.71 -22.40 9.42
N PRO A 76 22.04 -21.46 8.53
CA PRO A 76 21.13 -20.40 8.15
C PRO A 76 19.97 -20.93 7.31
N LEU A 77 18.94 -20.10 7.16
CA LEU A 77 17.98 -20.23 6.07
C LEU A 77 18.51 -19.42 4.90
N TRP A 78 18.63 -20.02 3.72
CA TRP A 78 19.05 -19.30 2.52
C TRP A 78 17.86 -18.58 1.89
N ALA A 79 18.11 -17.37 1.40
CA ALA A 79 17.12 -16.57 0.71
C ALA A 79 17.68 -15.94 -0.56
N ARG A 80 16.81 -15.74 -1.54
CA ARG A 80 17.10 -14.95 -2.76
C ARG A 80 16.00 -13.94 -2.95
N LEU A 81 16.37 -12.66 -3.04
CA LEU A 81 15.47 -11.58 -3.39
C LEU A 81 15.50 -11.41 -4.91
N THR A 82 14.35 -11.25 -5.53
CA THR A 82 14.27 -10.81 -6.92
C THR A 82 13.28 -9.68 -7.00
N ARG A 83 13.68 -8.63 -7.70
CA ARG A 83 12.86 -7.46 -7.98
C ARG A 83 12.83 -7.23 -9.48
N ARG A 84 11.64 -6.99 -10.03
CA ARG A 84 11.43 -6.52 -11.39
C ARG A 84 10.64 -5.23 -11.34
N VAL A 85 11.05 -4.29 -12.18
CA VAL A 85 10.29 -3.08 -12.47
C VAL A 85 9.97 -3.18 -13.96
N ASP A 86 8.68 -3.29 -14.28
CA ASP A 86 8.20 -3.29 -15.64
C ASP A 86 7.65 -1.90 -15.96
N ASP A 87 8.35 -1.16 -16.82
CA ASP A 87 7.94 0.16 -17.27
C ASP A 87 7.10 0.04 -18.55
N GLY A 88 5.93 0.70 -18.57
CA GLY A 88 5.03 0.74 -19.70
C GLY A 88 4.57 2.17 -20.03
N ASN A 89 3.96 2.34 -21.21
CA ASN A 89 3.35 3.62 -21.58
C ASN A 89 2.14 3.90 -20.69
N GLY A 90 2.33 4.70 -19.65
CA GLY A 90 1.26 5.09 -18.73
C GLY A 90 1.47 4.65 -17.28
N GLY A 91 2.53 3.91 -16.96
CA GLY A 91 2.85 3.50 -15.59
C GLY A 91 4.01 2.52 -15.51
N SER A 92 4.35 2.11 -14.30
CA SER A 92 5.30 1.04 -14.03
C SER A 92 4.75 0.09 -12.98
N THR A 93 5.18 -1.16 -12.97
CA THR A 93 4.85 -2.11 -11.90
C THR A 93 6.14 -2.60 -11.27
N GLU A 94 6.28 -2.42 -9.95
CA GLU A 94 7.36 -3.02 -9.17
C GLU A 94 6.84 -4.27 -8.48
N ARG A 95 7.52 -5.40 -8.71
CA ARG A 95 7.29 -6.66 -8.01
C ARG A 95 8.58 -7.12 -7.35
N ALA A 96 8.51 -7.49 -6.07
CA ALA A 96 9.62 -7.99 -5.29
C ALA A 96 9.20 -9.23 -4.52
N VAL A 97 9.86 -10.35 -4.81
CA VAL A 97 9.61 -11.66 -4.19
C VAL A 97 10.89 -12.14 -3.53
N VAL A 98 10.78 -12.73 -2.34
CA VAL A 98 11.88 -13.44 -1.69
C VAL A 98 11.55 -14.93 -1.63
N ALA A 99 12.42 -15.76 -2.21
CA ALA A 99 12.36 -17.20 -2.11
C ALA A 99 13.29 -17.69 -1.01
N PHE A 100 12.95 -18.82 -0.38
CA PHE A 100 13.70 -19.43 0.72
C PHE A 100 14.01 -20.89 0.46
N ALA A 101 15.14 -21.36 0.99
CA ALA A 101 15.49 -22.78 1.01
C ALA A 101 16.41 -23.08 2.21
N ARG A 102 16.47 -24.35 2.65
CA ARG A 102 17.42 -24.79 3.68
C ARG A 102 18.85 -24.94 3.15
N ASP A 103 18.98 -25.21 1.85
CA ASP A 103 20.25 -25.29 1.15
C ASP A 103 20.34 -24.15 0.12
N ARG A 104 21.55 -23.59 -0.04
CA ARG A 104 21.81 -22.52 -1.00
C ARG A 104 21.54 -22.98 -2.42
N ASP A 105 21.91 -24.23 -2.73
CA ASP A 105 21.86 -24.76 -4.09
C ASP A 105 20.45 -25.17 -4.53
N LEU A 106 19.51 -25.21 -3.58
CA LEU A 106 18.08 -25.47 -3.85
C LEU A 106 17.27 -24.19 -4.08
N LEU A 107 17.89 -23.00 -4.03
CA LEU A 107 17.20 -21.76 -4.36
C LEU A 107 16.96 -21.67 -5.88
N PRO A 108 15.74 -21.33 -6.31
CA PRO A 108 15.43 -21.17 -7.72
C PRO A 108 16.25 -20.03 -8.34
N PRO A 109 16.67 -20.13 -9.61
CA PRO A 109 17.29 -19.05 -10.37
C PRO A 109 16.56 -17.72 -10.21
N ALA A 110 17.29 -16.60 -10.16
CA ALA A 110 16.68 -15.28 -9.94
C ALA A 110 15.58 -14.97 -10.96
N GLU A 111 15.76 -15.40 -12.21
CA GLU A 111 14.80 -15.22 -13.31
C GLU A 111 13.46 -15.91 -13.05
N GLU A 112 13.46 -17.02 -12.29
CA GLU A 112 12.28 -17.83 -12.01
C GLU A 112 11.56 -17.41 -10.72
N VAL A 113 12.23 -16.68 -9.81
CA VAL A 113 11.69 -16.33 -8.48
C VAL A 113 10.35 -15.58 -8.54
N LEU A 114 10.15 -14.74 -9.57
CA LEU A 114 8.93 -13.95 -9.73
C LEU A 114 7.74 -14.78 -10.26
N ASP A 115 8.03 -15.89 -10.91
CA ASP A 115 7.06 -16.76 -11.59
C ASP A 115 6.78 -18.05 -10.79
N LEU A 116 7.28 -18.12 -9.55
CA LEU A 116 7.03 -19.21 -8.63
C LEU A 116 5.53 -19.37 -8.35
N SER A 117 5.11 -20.62 -8.22
CA SER A 117 3.74 -20.98 -7.88
C SER A 117 3.36 -20.54 -6.45
N PRO A 118 2.07 -20.36 -6.14
CA PRO A 118 1.62 -19.91 -4.82
C PRO A 118 2.00 -20.79 -3.63
N ASP A 119 2.36 -22.05 -3.88
CA ASP A 119 2.78 -23.07 -2.90
C ASP A 119 4.30 -23.16 -2.74
N ALA A 120 5.08 -22.45 -3.55
CA ALA A 120 6.53 -22.37 -3.39
C ALA A 120 6.90 -21.70 -2.04
N PRO A 121 8.08 -22.02 -1.47
CA PRO A 121 8.57 -21.38 -0.25
C PRO A 121 9.06 -19.94 -0.54
N ALA A 122 8.14 -19.06 -0.91
CA ALA A 122 8.40 -17.68 -1.29
C ALA A 122 7.35 -16.72 -0.72
N ILE A 123 7.74 -15.46 -0.55
CA ILE A 123 6.85 -14.39 -0.06
C ILE A 123 6.94 -13.21 -1.03
N LEU A 124 5.78 -12.76 -1.51
CA LEU A 124 5.63 -11.49 -2.21
C LEU A 124 5.80 -10.34 -1.23
N LEU A 125 7.00 -9.75 -1.18
CA LEU A 125 7.30 -8.65 -0.27
C LEU A 125 6.67 -7.35 -0.71
N ARG A 126 6.61 -7.15 -2.02
CA ARG A 126 6.02 -5.96 -2.61
C ARG A 126 5.48 -6.29 -3.98
N GLU A 127 4.26 -5.89 -4.22
CA GLU A 127 3.73 -5.62 -5.54
C GLU A 127 3.16 -4.22 -5.45
N SER A 128 3.54 -3.35 -6.36
CA SER A 128 2.94 -2.03 -6.45
C SER A 128 3.01 -1.56 -7.88
N GLY A 129 1.88 -1.18 -8.43
CA GLY A 129 1.83 -0.34 -9.61
C GLY A 129 2.09 1.11 -9.23
N TRP A 130 2.79 1.80 -10.11
CA TRP A 130 2.72 3.24 -10.26
C TRP A 130 2.02 3.50 -11.58
N GLU A 131 0.75 3.86 -11.54
CA GLU A 131 0.11 4.40 -12.72
C GLU A 131 0.51 5.88 -12.81
N SER A 132 1.06 6.28 -13.96
CA SER A 132 1.30 7.70 -14.20
C SER A 132 -0.04 8.43 -14.11
N THR A 133 -0.01 9.68 -13.67
CA THR A 133 -1.21 10.53 -13.68
C THR A 133 -1.90 10.45 -15.04
N ARG A 134 -1.12 10.43 -16.12
CA ARG A 134 -1.57 10.30 -17.51
C ARG A 134 -2.15 8.92 -17.87
N GLY A 135 -1.69 7.83 -17.24
CA GLY A 135 -2.27 6.49 -17.38
C GLY A 135 -3.63 6.40 -16.70
N CYS A 136 -3.75 7.00 -15.53
CA CYS A 136 -5.04 7.19 -14.85
C CYS A 136 -5.97 8.15 -15.59
N ASP A 137 -5.42 9.19 -16.22
CA ASP A 137 -6.17 10.14 -17.04
C ASP A 137 -6.75 9.44 -18.29
N VAL A 138 -5.98 8.58 -18.97
CA VAL A 138 -6.31 8.07 -20.32
C VAL A 138 -6.88 6.64 -20.36
N GLY A 139 -6.55 5.78 -19.38
CA GLY A 139 -6.82 4.33 -19.49
C GLY A 139 -7.69 3.70 -18.39
N GLY A 140 -8.05 4.42 -17.33
CA GLY A 140 -8.45 3.76 -16.08
C GLY A 140 -9.90 3.87 -15.63
N PHE A 141 -10.51 5.05 -15.71
CA PHE A 141 -11.84 5.34 -15.13
C PHE A 141 -12.54 6.57 -15.70
N ALA A 142 -11.84 7.37 -16.49
CA ALA A 142 -12.42 8.47 -17.23
C ALA A 142 -13.13 7.93 -18.48
N ASP A 143 -14.24 7.20 -18.29
CA ASP A 143 -15.29 7.24 -19.29
C ASP A 143 -16.19 8.44 -18.95
N PRO A 144 -15.97 9.61 -19.59
CA PRO A 144 -16.78 10.79 -19.33
C PRO A 144 -18.24 10.60 -19.73
N SER A 145 -18.56 9.60 -20.57
CA SER A 145 -19.90 9.41 -21.14
C SER A 145 -20.91 8.80 -20.15
N ASP A 146 -20.43 8.01 -19.18
CA ASP A 146 -21.27 7.41 -18.13
C ASP A 146 -21.38 8.29 -16.86
N LYS A 147 -20.74 9.46 -16.86
CA LYS A 147 -20.56 10.28 -15.65
C LYS A 147 -21.17 11.67 -15.72
N GLY A 148 -21.78 12.09 -16.84
CA GLY A 148 -22.44 13.40 -16.92
C GLY A 148 -21.50 14.54 -17.32
N PHE A 149 -20.25 14.26 -17.70
CA PHE A 149 -19.28 15.27 -18.13
C PHE A 149 -19.54 15.81 -19.53
N GLU A 150 -20.34 15.13 -20.35
CA GLU A 150 -20.90 15.66 -21.58
C GLU A 150 -21.74 16.94 -21.35
N ARG A 151 -22.07 17.24 -20.09
CA ARG A 151 -22.72 18.49 -19.66
C ARG A 151 -21.76 19.66 -19.57
N HIS A 152 -20.45 19.43 -19.44
CA HIS A 152 -19.44 20.48 -19.39
C HIS A 152 -19.19 21.07 -20.80
N PRO A 153 -19.24 22.39 -21.00
CA PRO A 153 -19.15 22.99 -22.34
C PRO A 153 -17.89 22.64 -23.13
N ALA A 154 -16.71 22.62 -22.48
CA ALA A 154 -15.45 22.25 -23.13
C ALA A 154 -15.41 20.78 -23.56
N VAL A 155 -15.94 19.88 -22.72
CA VAL A 155 -16.01 18.44 -22.97
C VAL A 155 -17.01 18.15 -24.09
N ARG A 156 -18.19 18.78 -24.03
CA ARG A 156 -19.19 18.70 -25.09
C ARG A 156 -18.63 19.16 -26.43
N LYS A 157 -17.88 20.26 -26.45
CA LYS A 157 -17.25 20.77 -27.67
C LYS A 157 -16.21 19.78 -28.24
N ALA A 158 -15.39 19.19 -27.37
CA ALA A 158 -14.41 18.16 -27.78
C ALA A 158 -15.10 16.90 -28.32
N LEU A 159 -16.14 16.41 -27.63
CA LEU A 159 -16.95 15.27 -28.06
C LEU A 159 -17.64 15.54 -29.40
N GLN A 160 -18.22 16.73 -29.60
CA GLN A 160 -18.84 17.14 -30.86
C GLN A 160 -17.84 17.19 -32.01
N ALA A 161 -16.62 17.69 -31.77
CA ALA A 161 -15.56 17.72 -32.77
C ALA A 161 -15.12 16.30 -33.15
N CYS A 162 -14.93 15.43 -32.16
CA CYS A 162 -14.58 14.03 -32.39
C CYS A 162 -15.68 13.26 -33.15
N CYS A 163 -16.94 13.51 -32.83
CA CYS A 163 -18.08 12.81 -33.42
C CYS A 163 -18.56 13.41 -34.76
N ALA A 164 -17.86 14.42 -35.29
CA ALA A 164 -18.22 15.06 -36.55
C ALA A 164 -18.28 14.01 -37.69
N GLY A 165 -19.46 13.86 -38.30
CA GLY A 165 -19.70 12.92 -39.40
C GLY A 165 -19.93 11.46 -38.99
N LYS A 166 -19.97 11.12 -37.70
CA LYS A 166 -20.24 9.76 -37.19
C LYS A 166 -21.65 9.67 -36.60
N GLN A 167 -22.56 8.94 -37.25
CA GLN A 167 -23.91 8.68 -36.72
C GLN A 167 -23.84 7.84 -35.44
N ASP A 168 -24.62 8.25 -34.43
CA ASP A 168 -24.74 7.54 -33.14
C ASP A 168 -23.39 7.30 -32.43
N CYS A 169 -22.47 8.25 -32.58
CA CYS A 169 -21.11 8.20 -32.02
C CYS A 169 -21.10 8.01 -30.49
N LEU A 170 -22.02 8.68 -29.78
CA LEU A 170 -22.15 8.58 -28.32
C LEU A 170 -22.80 7.26 -27.89
N GLY A 171 -23.82 6.78 -28.61
CA GLY A 171 -24.54 5.53 -28.28
C GLY A 171 -23.76 4.26 -28.62
N LYS A 172 -22.79 4.33 -29.53
CA LYS A 172 -21.93 3.20 -29.96
C LYS A 172 -20.57 3.15 -29.26
N GLY A 173 -20.29 4.00 -28.27
CA GLY A 173 -19.03 3.98 -27.52
C GLY A 173 -17.81 4.45 -28.31
N TRP A 174 -17.97 5.25 -29.38
CA TRP A 174 -16.84 5.78 -30.16
C TRP A 174 -15.99 6.80 -29.39
N THR A 175 -16.46 7.22 -28.21
CA THR A 175 -15.69 7.94 -27.19
C THR A 175 -14.50 7.13 -26.65
N GLN A 176 -14.45 5.82 -26.90
CA GLN A 176 -13.34 4.93 -26.56
C GLN A 176 -12.25 4.87 -27.65
N ASP A 177 -12.47 5.51 -28.81
CA ASP A 177 -11.41 5.72 -29.79
C ASP A 177 -10.29 6.54 -29.13
N ARG A 178 -9.04 6.06 -29.22
CA ARG A 178 -7.88 6.63 -28.53
C ARG A 178 -7.73 8.12 -28.80
N ASP A 179 -7.97 8.56 -30.04
CA ASP A 179 -7.79 9.95 -30.41
C ASP A 179 -8.94 10.83 -29.89
N CYS A 180 -10.14 10.30 -29.82
CA CYS A 180 -11.32 10.96 -29.24
C CYS A 180 -11.23 11.13 -27.72
N SER A 181 -10.80 10.07 -27.05
CA SER A 181 -10.58 10.04 -25.59
C SER A 181 -9.51 11.05 -25.19
N ASN A 182 -8.36 11.05 -25.88
CA ASN A 182 -7.28 12.00 -25.62
C ASN A 182 -7.72 13.47 -25.78
N GLN A 183 -8.46 13.80 -26.85
CA GLN A 183 -8.96 15.17 -27.05
C GLN A 183 -9.94 15.62 -25.97
N THR A 184 -10.80 14.71 -25.52
CA THR A 184 -11.77 14.99 -24.47
C THR A 184 -11.08 15.21 -23.12
N LEU A 185 -10.08 14.38 -22.81
CA LEU A 185 -9.25 14.49 -21.61
C LEU A 185 -8.39 15.75 -21.60
N ASP A 186 -7.79 16.12 -22.73
CA ASP A 186 -7.02 17.36 -22.85
C ASP A 186 -7.92 18.58 -22.58
N ALA A 187 -9.15 18.59 -23.09
CA ALA A 187 -10.13 19.64 -22.81
C ALA A 187 -10.53 19.69 -21.32
N MET A 188 -10.70 18.53 -20.67
CA MET A 188 -10.98 18.44 -19.24
C MET A 188 -9.80 18.94 -18.39
N ASN A 189 -8.57 18.55 -18.75
CA ASN A 189 -7.35 19.00 -18.09
C ASN A 189 -7.13 20.51 -18.22
N GLN A 190 -7.43 21.09 -19.38
CA GLN A 190 -7.39 22.54 -19.58
C GLN A 190 -8.44 23.27 -18.73
N ALA A 191 -9.66 22.75 -18.66
CA ALA A 191 -10.70 23.32 -17.80
C ALA A 191 -10.35 23.23 -16.30
N ARG A 192 -9.68 22.15 -15.89
CA ARG A 192 -9.20 21.94 -14.51
C ARG A 192 -8.18 22.99 -14.07
N GLU A 193 -7.27 23.40 -14.95
CA GLU A 193 -6.03 24.09 -14.53
C GLU A 193 -6.30 25.38 -13.75
N GLN A 194 -7.39 26.10 -14.06
CA GLN A 194 -7.78 27.32 -13.34
C GLN A 194 -8.25 27.05 -11.90
N HIS A 195 -8.74 25.85 -11.61
CA HIS A 195 -9.30 25.47 -10.30
C HIS A 195 -8.43 24.46 -9.54
N ARG A 196 -7.33 23.98 -10.12
CA ARG A 196 -6.50 22.89 -9.59
C ARG A 196 -6.08 23.07 -8.13
N ALA A 197 -5.55 24.24 -7.78
CA ALA A 197 -5.11 24.53 -6.42
C ALA A 197 -6.28 24.56 -5.40
N SER A 198 -7.44 25.07 -5.81
CA SER A 198 -8.65 25.07 -4.99
C SER A 198 -9.24 23.66 -4.83
N ALA A 199 -9.22 22.87 -5.90
CA ALA A 199 -9.64 21.47 -5.89
C ALA A 199 -8.78 20.63 -4.94
N ALA A 200 -7.46 20.74 -4.98
CA ALA A 200 -6.56 20.01 -4.06
C ALA A 200 -6.81 20.34 -2.58
N ASN A 201 -7.05 21.61 -2.26
CA ASN A 201 -7.37 22.05 -0.90
C ASN A 201 -8.75 21.53 -0.44
N THR A 202 -9.74 21.61 -1.32
CA THR A 202 -11.09 21.07 -1.08
C THR A 202 -11.03 19.57 -0.87
N LEU A 203 -10.31 18.84 -1.73
CA LEU A 203 -10.10 17.40 -1.63
C LEU A 203 -9.50 17.02 -0.28
N THR A 204 -8.42 17.68 0.14
CA THR A 204 -7.80 17.46 1.46
C THR A 204 -8.81 17.66 2.60
N THR A 205 -9.65 18.68 2.50
CA THR A 205 -10.68 18.97 3.51
C THR A 205 -11.75 17.87 3.55
N ARG A 206 -12.22 17.41 2.39
CA ARG A 206 -13.19 16.31 2.28
C ARG A 206 -12.61 14.98 2.76
N LEU A 207 -11.34 14.71 2.45
CA LEU A 207 -10.62 13.54 2.94
C LEU A 207 -10.53 13.50 4.47
N ARG A 208 -10.31 14.65 5.11
CA ARG A 208 -10.32 14.73 6.59
C ARG A 208 -11.71 14.50 7.21
N GLN A 209 -12.78 14.76 6.46
CA GLN A 209 -14.16 14.58 6.95
C GLN A 209 -14.62 13.12 6.89
N CYS A 210 -14.13 12.35 5.91
CA CYS A 210 -14.52 10.95 5.72
C CYS A 210 -13.58 9.95 6.40
N LEU A 211 -12.33 10.33 6.69
CA LEU A 211 -11.34 9.43 7.28
C LEU A 211 -11.29 9.57 8.81
N PRO A 212 -11.03 8.48 9.54
CA PRO A 212 -10.74 8.54 10.96
C PRO A 212 -9.58 9.50 11.25
N ALA A 213 -9.64 10.28 12.34
CA ALA A 213 -8.60 11.26 12.70
C ALA A 213 -7.18 10.67 12.81
N LYS A 214 -7.06 9.37 13.09
CA LYS A 214 -5.79 8.62 13.13
C LYS A 214 -5.15 8.44 11.74
N ASP A 215 -5.94 8.44 10.67
CA ASP A 215 -5.52 8.23 9.30
C ASP A 215 -5.14 9.59 8.67
N LYS A 216 -4.03 10.18 9.14
CA LYS A 216 -3.56 11.53 8.72
C LYS A 216 -3.49 11.68 7.20
N VAL A 217 -3.89 12.86 6.69
CA VAL A 217 -3.88 13.19 5.25
C VAL A 217 -3.32 14.60 5.04
N GLY A 218 -2.35 14.76 4.13
CA GLY A 218 -1.68 16.03 3.82
C GLY A 218 -0.35 15.85 3.08
N PRO A 219 0.38 16.94 2.82
CA PRO A 219 1.67 16.90 2.12
C PRO A 219 2.66 15.91 2.78
N GLY A 220 3.23 15.01 1.99
CA GLY A 220 4.19 13.99 2.46
C GLY A 220 3.59 12.83 3.27
N GLN A 221 2.27 12.80 3.46
CA GLN A 221 1.55 11.69 4.10
C GLN A 221 0.84 10.90 3.00
N ASP A 222 1.37 9.73 2.63
CA ASP A 222 0.71 8.80 1.72
C ASP A 222 0.01 7.69 2.51
N PRO A 223 -1.34 7.70 2.63
CA PRO A 223 -2.09 6.66 3.31
C PRO A 223 -1.94 5.27 2.69
N CYS A 224 -1.47 5.20 1.43
CA CYS A 224 -1.21 3.98 0.68
C CYS A 224 0.28 3.63 0.55
N ALA A 225 1.16 4.29 1.33
CA ALA A 225 2.57 3.86 1.44
C ALA A 225 2.71 2.40 1.91
N LEU A 226 1.72 1.91 2.65
CA LEU A 226 1.51 0.49 2.95
C LEU A 226 0.24 0.04 2.25
N SER A 227 0.43 -0.61 1.11
CA SER A 227 -0.56 -0.92 0.08
C SER A 227 -1.68 -1.85 0.54
N ASP A 228 -1.42 -2.70 1.54
CA ASP A 228 -2.37 -3.64 2.15
C ASP A 228 -2.94 -3.18 3.51
N SER A 229 -2.75 -1.92 3.89
CA SER A 229 -3.30 -1.41 5.15
C SER A 229 -4.82 -1.14 5.01
N PRO A 230 -5.65 -1.44 6.02
CA PRO A 230 -7.04 -0.98 6.09
C PRO A 230 -7.18 0.54 5.94
N ARG A 231 -6.11 1.28 6.26
CA ARG A 231 -6.01 2.72 6.02
C ARG A 231 -6.02 3.06 4.51
N CYS A 232 -5.27 2.33 3.68
CA CYS A 232 -5.29 2.53 2.23
C CYS A 232 -6.66 2.20 1.63
N GLY A 233 -7.31 1.11 2.08
CA GLY A 233 -8.67 0.75 1.66
C GLY A 233 -9.70 1.87 1.96
N ARG A 234 -9.73 2.37 3.21
CA ARG A 234 -10.61 3.50 3.58
C ARG A 234 -10.29 4.78 2.81
N TYR A 235 -8.99 5.03 2.54
CA TYR A 235 -8.56 6.19 1.75
C TYR A 235 -9.12 6.15 0.33
N GLN A 236 -9.02 4.99 -0.35
CA GLN A 236 -9.60 4.80 -1.68
C GLN A 236 -11.12 4.94 -1.70
N GLU A 237 -11.82 4.34 -0.73
CA GLU A 237 -13.27 4.45 -0.60
C GLU A 237 -13.70 5.92 -0.43
N CYS A 238 -12.96 6.67 0.38
CA CYS A 238 -13.25 8.09 0.51
C CYS A 238 -12.97 8.88 -0.78
N LEU A 239 -11.84 8.63 -1.46
CA LEU A 239 -11.54 9.29 -2.73
C LEU A 239 -12.66 9.07 -3.75
N ARG A 240 -13.15 7.83 -3.89
CA ARG A 240 -14.30 7.50 -4.73
C ARG A 240 -15.56 8.26 -4.30
N LYS A 241 -15.87 8.28 -3.00
CA LYS A 241 -17.02 9.03 -2.49
C LYS A 241 -16.92 10.52 -2.81
N VAL A 242 -15.76 11.15 -2.62
CA VAL A 242 -15.57 12.59 -2.93
C VAL A 242 -15.74 12.85 -4.42
N SER A 243 -15.23 11.95 -5.26
CA SER A 243 -15.43 11.95 -6.72
C SER A 243 -16.92 11.89 -7.06
N ASP A 244 -17.65 10.86 -6.61
CA ASP A 244 -19.09 10.69 -6.87
C ASP A 244 -19.95 11.85 -6.34
N ASP A 245 -19.64 12.35 -5.14
CA ASP A 245 -20.32 13.48 -4.52
C ASP A 245 -20.10 14.79 -5.31
N SER A 246 -18.91 14.97 -5.88
CA SER A 246 -18.56 16.15 -6.70
C SER A 246 -19.32 16.13 -8.03
N LEU A 247 -19.44 14.95 -8.63
CA LEU A 247 -20.24 14.70 -9.81
C LEU A 247 -21.71 15.10 -9.61
N ALA A 248 -22.31 14.67 -8.50
CA ALA A 248 -23.71 14.92 -8.18
C ALA A 248 -24.02 16.42 -7.98
N ARG A 249 -23.04 17.22 -7.52
CA ARG A 249 -23.20 18.67 -7.28
C ARG A 249 -23.06 19.54 -8.54
N GLY A 250 -22.69 18.95 -9.68
CA GLY A 250 -22.29 19.64 -10.91
C GLY A 250 -23.35 20.47 -11.67
N THR A 251 -24.34 21.06 -11.01
CA THR A 251 -25.29 21.99 -11.63
C THR A 251 -25.10 23.40 -11.07
N GLY A 252 -24.07 24.12 -11.52
CA GLY A 252 -23.85 25.55 -11.22
C GLY A 252 -22.38 26.00 -11.15
N THR A 253 -21.47 25.11 -10.73
CA THR A 253 -20.02 25.37 -10.58
C THR A 253 -19.19 24.27 -11.25
N LEU A 254 -19.53 24.00 -12.51
CA LEU A 254 -19.07 22.84 -13.29
C LEU A 254 -17.55 22.70 -13.34
N ASP A 255 -16.79 23.78 -13.55
CA ASP A 255 -15.34 23.72 -13.72
C ASP A 255 -14.61 23.39 -12.40
N ALA A 256 -15.11 23.93 -11.27
CA ALA A 256 -14.54 23.69 -9.94
C ALA A 256 -14.85 22.27 -9.43
N GLU A 257 -16.07 21.77 -9.64
CA GLU A 257 -16.43 20.39 -9.30
C GLU A 257 -15.78 19.39 -10.28
N LEU A 258 -15.64 19.72 -11.57
CA LEU A 258 -14.84 18.93 -12.52
C LEU A 258 -13.39 18.79 -12.03
N ALA A 259 -12.79 19.88 -11.57
CA ALA A 259 -11.43 19.86 -11.05
C ALA A 259 -11.30 18.99 -9.79
N LEU A 260 -12.27 19.07 -8.87
CA LEU A 260 -12.32 18.24 -7.67
C LEU A 260 -12.53 16.76 -8.00
N TRP A 261 -13.43 16.45 -8.92
CA TRP A 261 -13.66 15.09 -9.40
C TRP A 261 -12.41 14.49 -10.02
N LEU A 262 -11.74 15.20 -10.95
CA LEU A 262 -10.50 14.74 -11.58
C LEU A 262 -9.41 14.45 -10.55
N GLU A 263 -9.17 15.37 -9.61
CA GLU A 263 -8.16 15.17 -8.55
C GLU A 263 -8.50 13.96 -7.66
N ALA A 264 -9.78 13.76 -7.32
CA ALA A 264 -10.21 12.63 -6.50
C ALA A 264 -10.15 11.29 -7.26
N ASP A 265 -10.54 11.26 -8.53
CA ASP A 265 -10.58 10.07 -9.38
C ASP A 265 -9.17 9.60 -9.76
N ILE A 266 -8.32 10.52 -10.21
CA ILE A 266 -6.88 10.26 -10.42
C ILE A 266 -6.26 9.78 -9.11
N GLY A 267 -6.56 10.43 -7.99
CA GLY A 267 -6.11 10.01 -6.67
C GLY A 267 -6.55 8.59 -6.32
N ALA A 268 -7.79 8.20 -6.63
CA ALA A 268 -8.32 6.86 -6.41
C ALA A 268 -7.64 5.82 -7.31
N CYS A 269 -7.39 6.17 -8.58
CA CYS A 269 -6.68 5.32 -9.53
C CYS A 269 -5.23 5.10 -9.10
N VAL A 270 -4.51 6.16 -8.73
CA VAL A 270 -3.14 6.07 -8.20
C VAL A 270 -3.10 5.27 -6.88
N ALA A 271 -4.05 5.48 -5.98
CA ALA A 271 -4.13 4.73 -4.72
C ALA A 271 -4.43 3.24 -4.94
N ARG A 272 -5.24 2.90 -5.95
CA ARG A 272 -5.52 1.52 -6.37
C ARG A 272 -4.32 0.87 -7.04
N SER A 273 -3.66 1.54 -7.97
CA SER A 273 -2.45 0.98 -8.61
C SER A 273 -1.35 0.73 -7.59
N ARG A 274 -1.27 1.56 -6.54
CA ARG A 274 -0.40 1.34 -5.38
C ARG A 274 -0.83 0.17 -4.49
N GLN A 275 -2.07 -0.32 -4.59
CA GLN A 275 -2.65 -1.40 -3.78
C GLN A 275 -2.22 -2.80 -4.25
N GLY A 276 -0.92 -3.04 -4.42
CA GLY A 276 -0.43 -4.43 -4.50
C GLY A 276 -0.04 -4.95 -3.11
N SER A 277 0.38 -6.21 -2.98
CA SER A 277 0.65 -6.75 -1.65
C SER A 277 1.97 -6.22 -1.06
N ALA A 278 2.01 -5.92 0.25
CA ALA A 278 3.25 -5.52 0.92
C ALA A 278 3.53 -6.37 2.17
N CYS A 279 4.12 -7.53 1.98
CA CYS A 279 4.55 -8.38 3.08
C CYS A 279 5.89 -7.93 3.68
N THR A 280 5.91 -7.78 5.00
CA THR A 280 7.14 -7.54 5.76
C THR A 280 7.50 -8.78 6.58
N LEU A 281 8.75 -9.24 6.44
CA LEU A 281 9.31 -10.31 7.26
C LEU A 281 9.59 -9.80 8.68
N ILE A 282 9.14 -10.55 9.68
CA ILE A 282 9.23 -10.18 11.10
C ILE A 282 10.47 -10.83 11.71
N VAL A 283 10.53 -12.17 11.64
CA VAL A 283 11.59 -12.99 12.26
C VAL A 283 11.71 -14.32 11.53
N VAL A 284 12.90 -14.93 11.59
CA VAL A 284 13.19 -16.26 11.05
C VAL A 284 13.61 -17.17 12.20
N ASP A 285 13.12 -18.42 12.17
CA ASP A 285 13.63 -19.54 12.95
C ASP A 285 14.27 -20.54 11.97
N PRO A 286 15.57 -20.38 11.66
CA PRO A 286 16.26 -21.20 10.66
C PRO A 286 16.28 -22.69 11.03
N CYS A 287 16.41 -22.99 12.33
CA CYS A 287 16.45 -24.37 12.82
C CYS A 287 15.21 -25.17 12.43
N GLN A 288 14.08 -24.48 12.31
CA GLN A 288 12.80 -25.09 12.01
C GLN A 288 12.29 -24.74 10.61
N GLY A 289 13.06 -23.95 9.84
CA GLY A 289 12.69 -23.48 8.52
C GLY A 289 11.45 -22.58 8.55
N ARG A 290 11.23 -21.77 9.59
CA ARG A 290 10.03 -20.94 9.71
C ARG A 290 10.33 -19.46 9.50
N VAL A 291 9.44 -18.78 8.78
CA VAL A 291 9.49 -17.34 8.56
C VAL A 291 8.15 -16.71 8.96
N GLY A 292 8.17 -15.86 9.98
CA GLY A 292 7.00 -15.05 10.36
C GLY A 292 6.94 -13.79 9.52
N TYR A 293 5.77 -13.46 8.96
CA TYR A 293 5.58 -12.28 8.11
C TYR A 293 4.18 -11.68 8.24
N ARG A 294 4.05 -10.42 7.80
CA ARG A 294 2.80 -9.63 7.86
C ARG A 294 2.57 -8.93 6.54
N CYS A 295 1.43 -9.16 5.89
CA CYS A 295 1.08 -8.49 4.63
C CYS A 295 0.09 -7.34 4.85
N SER A 296 -0.87 -7.48 5.75
CA SER A 296 -1.82 -6.43 6.09
C SER A 296 -1.77 -6.09 7.57
N ASP A 297 -2.50 -5.06 8.01
CA ASP A 297 -2.44 -4.67 9.41
C ASP A 297 -2.97 -5.75 10.38
N GLU A 298 -3.79 -6.66 9.87
CA GLU A 298 -4.63 -7.56 10.64
C GLU A 298 -4.16 -9.02 10.55
N VAL A 299 -3.35 -9.38 9.54
CA VAL A 299 -3.04 -10.78 9.26
C VAL A 299 -1.54 -11.07 9.41
N ILE A 300 -1.22 -11.83 10.45
CA ILE A 300 0.10 -12.43 10.68
C ILE A 300 0.10 -13.85 10.13
N ARG A 301 1.12 -14.17 9.32
CA ARG A 301 1.29 -15.48 8.68
C ARG A 301 2.65 -16.08 9.02
N GLU A 302 2.74 -17.39 8.83
CA GLU A 302 3.95 -18.17 8.98
C GLU A 302 4.15 -18.95 7.68
N LEU A 303 5.34 -18.87 7.10
CA LEU A 303 5.78 -19.74 6.02
C LEU A 303 6.62 -20.86 6.62
N GLN A 304 6.29 -22.10 6.27
CA GLN A 304 7.12 -23.26 6.55
C GLN A 304 7.94 -23.59 5.31
N VAL A 305 9.25 -23.52 5.43
CA VAL A 305 10.21 -23.94 4.41
C VAL A 305 10.52 -25.43 4.65
N PRO A 306 10.27 -26.29 3.65
CA PRO A 306 10.55 -27.72 3.76
C PRO A 306 12.05 -27.96 4.00
#